data_AF-A0A370DUX2-F1
#
_entry.id   AF-A0A370DUX2-F1
#
_cell.length_a   1.000
_cell.length_b   1.000
_cell.length_c   1.000
_cell.angle_alpha   90.00
_cell.angle_beta   90.00
_cell.angle_gamma   90.00
#
_symmetry.space_group_name_H-M   'P 1'
#
loop_
_entity.id
_entity.type
_entity.pdbx_description
1 polymer ?
#
loop_
_entity_poly.entity_id
_entity_poly.type
_entity_poly.pdbx_seq_one_letter_code
_entity_poly.pdbx_strand_id
1 'polypeptide(L)'
;MAVASMSRATSARDPPSHSIFPFTKSKVWRAEMEQASRVKQAVEKQEDYIYRPDERIRLLLVDDEPSILSSLQRLFRGAVYEVHTAGGGVEALQLLAEKPIDVIVSDMRMPGMSGLEFLTNVESLYPDVMRIVLSGYAEPESVIDVVNKAKIYSYVHKPWDDLDLKLKVTNAAERLYLKRLTRQQNVELDLMNHSLEEKVGARTAALEKAQEKLQHSYKKLDESYLSMVKMLSYYSGLGIPTMRNHGQRVGKYANRLAKYANLDEEASKDIVTAALLHDIGLVVVGIGVLAKPKEARSREEKKIIEKHVVLGESTMLGLPAMRGAAKLVRHHHELFDGRGYPDRLKGTDIPLGSRIILIANDYENMIEGRSMEKPLSREDALAYIEKHASQYYDPDLAADFCTMIREDADDAPHGQGNIRVVHSEELEPGMRLHENLLNADGMLLLTCGQRLTGSTIASIRRLEKSDKHRYTLYNPEGRG
;
A
#
# COMPACT_ATOMS: atom_id res chain seq x y z
N MET A 1 9.27 2.56 64.44
CA MET A 1 9.55 3.48 65.56
C MET A 1 10.26 4.72 65.01
N ALA A 2 10.09 5.90 65.65
CA ALA A 2 10.83 7.18 65.51
C ALA A 2 11.32 7.62 64.09
N VAL A 3 10.94 8.75 63.47
CA VAL A 3 10.65 10.14 63.92
C VAL A 3 11.91 10.92 64.37
N ALA A 4 11.97 12.19 63.95
CA ALA A 4 12.91 13.28 64.32
C ALA A 4 14.31 13.28 63.65
N SER A 5 14.95 14.43 63.33
CA SER A 5 14.46 15.83 63.22
C SER A 5 15.55 16.83 62.74
N MET A 6 15.15 17.91 62.02
CA MET A 6 15.67 19.30 62.16
C MET A 6 17.16 19.62 61.78
N SER A 7 17.62 20.87 61.56
CA SER A 7 16.98 22.17 61.23
C SER A 7 18.02 23.28 60.85
N ARG A 8 17.54 24.29 60.10
CA ARG A 8 18.02 25.68 59.76
C ARG A 8 18.69 25.85 58.38
N ALA A 9 18.31 26.81 57.50
CA ALA A 9 17.85 28.23 57.62
C ALA A 9 18.99 29.20 58.05
N THR A 10 19.12 30.47 57.65
CA THR A 10 18.28 31.52 57.01
C THR A 10 19.19 32.51 56.22
N SER A 11 18.76 33.38 55.28
CA SER A 11 17.57 33.49 54.40
C SER A 11 17.78 34.68 53.42
N ALA A 12 17.34 34.57 52.16
CA ALA A 12 17.38 35.63 51.13
C ALA A 12 16.61 35.19 49.85
N ARG A 13 16.03 36.08 49.02
CA ARG A 13 15.65 37.50 49.17
C ARG A 13 14.57 37.86 48.12
N ASP A 14 13.79 38.91 48.37
CA ASP A 14 12.55 39.23 47.63
C ASP A 14 12.72 40.13 46.38
N PRO A 15 11.81 40.04 45.38
CA PRO A 15 11.74 40.96 44.24
C PRO A 15 10.99 42.27 44.57
N PRO A 16 11.23 43.37 43.82
CA PRO A 16 10.62 44.67 44.09
C PRO A 16 9.17 44.79 43.58
N SER A 17 8.38 45.60 44.26
CA SER A 17 7.00 45.96 43.89
C SER A 17 6.79 47.48 43.86
N HIS A 18 5.98 47.97 42.92
CA HIS A 18 5.39 49.31 42.95
C HIS A 18 4.00 49.32 42.29
N SER A 19 3.09 50.18 42.77
CA SER A 19 1.65 50.07 42.53
C SER A 19 0.93 51.42 42.56
N ILE A 20 0.11 51.70 41.52
CA ILE A 20 -0.73 52.91 41.34
C ILE A 20 -1.99 52.47 40.56
N PHE A 21 -3.25 52.68 40.97
CA PHE A 21 -3.79 53.20 42.24
C PHE A 21 -5.12 52.44 42.62
N PRO A 22 -6.25 52.99 43.17
CA PRO A 22 -7.22 52.19 43.93
C PRO A 22 -8.52 51.76 43.19
N PHE A 23 -9.37 51.03 43.91
CA PHE A 23 -10.75 50.66 43.60
C PHE A 23 -11.75 51.84 43.62
N THR A 24 -12.78 51.78 42.76
CA THR A 24 -14.19 52.02 43.16
C THR A 24 -15.16 51.15 42.34
N LYS A 25 -15.79 50.14 42.95
CA LYS A 25 -16.89 49.38 42.31
C LYS A 25 -18.20 50.18 42.38
N SER A 26 -18.52 50.88 41.29
CA SER A 26 -19.70 51.75 41.16
C SER A 26 -21.03 51.03 41.49
N LYS A 27 -22.04 51.80 41.93
CA LYS A 27 -23.42 51.32 42.12
C LYS A 27 -24.01 50.71 40.84
N VAL A 28 -23.59 51.24 39.67
CA VAL A 28 -24.01 50.80 38.34
C VAL A 28 -23.83 49.28 38.17
N TRP A 29 -22.62 48.75 38.45
CA TRP A 29 -22.32 47.32 38.31
C TRP A 29 -23.18 46.40 39.18
N ARG A 30 -23.72 46.89 40.32
CA ARG A 30 -24.65 46.12 41.14
C ARG A 30 -26.09 46.17 40.62
N ALA A 31 -26.57 47.34 40.20
CA ALA A 31 -27.89 47.46 39.59
C ALA A 31 -27.98 46.67 38.27
N GLU A 32 -26.92 46.70 37.45
CA GLU A 32 -26.81 45.91 36.22
C GLU A 32 -26.81 44.41 36.50
N MET A 33 -26.02 43.93 37.48
CA MET A 33 -26.02 42.51 37.88
C MET A 33 -27.35 42.05 38.47
N GLU A 34 -28.04 42.90 39.24
CA GLU A 34 -29.32 42.59 39.87
C GLU A 34 -30.47 42.57 38.84
N GLN A 35 -30.45 43.50 37.87
CA GLN A 35 -31.38 43.49 36.74
C GLN A 35 -31.09 42.34 35.76
N ALA A 36 -29.81 42.02 35.51
CA ALA A 36 -29.42 40.83 34.75
C ALA A 36 -29.86 39.53 35.45
N SER A 37 -29.77 39.46 36.79
CA SER A 37 -30.27 38.31 37.57
C SER A 37 -31.79 38.12 37.43
N ARG A 38 -32.57 39.20 37.41
CA ARG A 38 -34.03 39.13 37.18
C ARG A 38 -34.40 38.70 35.76
N VAL A 39 -33.59 39.03 34.76
CA VAL A 39 -33.74 38.47 33.39
C VAL A 39 -33.32 36.99 33.36
N LYS A 40 -32.26 36.62 34.08
CA LYS A 40 -31.76 35.24 34.17
C LYS A 40 -32.83 34.26 34.66
N GLN A 41 -33.60 34.64 35.68
CA GLN A 41 -34.72 33.84 36.19
C GLN A 41 -35.93 33.74 35.25
N ALA A 42 -36.07 34.65 34.29
CA ALA A 42 -37.09 34.55 33.24
C ALA A 42 -36.66 33.59 32.10
N VAL A 43 -35.36 33.49 31.84
CA VAL A 43 -34.76 32.57 30.84
C VAL A 43 -34.64 31.13 31.39
N GLU A 44 -34.61 30.95 32.72
CA GLU A 44 -34.44 29.65 33.39
C GLU A 44 -35.63 28.66 33.24
N LYS A 45 -36.63 28.95 32.39
CA LYS A 45 -37.75 28.03 32.09
C LYS A 45 -38.05 27.96 30.58
N GLN A 46 -37.55 26.86 30.00
CA GLN A 46 -37.77 26.35 28.64
C GLN A 46 -37.08 27.10 27.48
N GLU A 47 -35.81 26.69 27.31
CA GLU A 47 -35.19 26.27 26.04
C GLU A 47 -34.75 27.34 25.01
N ASP A 48 -33.49 27.18 24.60
CA ASP A 48 -32.70 27.81 23.54
C ASP A 48 -32.71 29.34 23.33
N TYR A 49 -31.51 29.91 23.51
CA TYR A 49 -31.13 31.24 23.04
C TYR A 49 -29.66 31.21 22.57
N ILE A 50 -29.41 31.11 21.25
CA ILE A 50 -28.05 31.20 20.69
C ILE A 50 -28.01 32.07 19.41
N TYR A 51 -28.38 33.35 19.54
CA TYR A 51 -27.95 34.35 18.56
C TYR A 51 -26.47 34.71 18.72
N ARG A 52 -25.65 34.41 17.69
CA ARG A 52 -24.42 35.11 17.24
C ARG A 52 -24.22 34.80 15.74
N PRO A 53 -23.75 35.75 14.91
CA PRO A 53 -22.54 36.53 15.13
C PRO A 53 -22.75 38.05 15.17
N ASP A 54 -22.12 38.69 16.16
CA ASP A 54 -21.47 40.01 16.28
C ASP A 54 -22.00 41.29 15.56
N GLU A 55 -22.96 41.20 14.65
CA GLU A 55 -23.71 42.31 14.05
C GLU A 55 -25.03 42.57 14.83
N ARG A 56 -25.96 43.30 14.21
CA ARG A 56 -27.33 43.47 14.70
C ARG A 56 -28.32 42.76 13.77
N ILE A 57 -29.46 42.35 14.32
CA ILE A 57 -30.59 41.88 13.52
C ILE A 57 -31.13 43.07 12.73
N ARG A 58 -30.98 43.05 11.39
CA ARG A 58 -31.47 44.11 10.50
C ARG A 58 -32.97 43.91 10.29
N LEU A 59 -33.75 44.77 10.91
CA LEU A 59 -35.19 44.65 11.10
C LEU A 59 -35.93 45.79 10.38
N LEU A 60 -36.73 45.45 9.38
CA LEU A 60 -37.59 46.41 8.68
C LEU A 60 -39.01 46.34 9.25
N LEU A 61 -39.50 47.46 9.80
CA LEU A 61 -40.87 47.62 10.26
C LEU A 61 -41.68 48.37 9.18
N VAL A 62 -42.86 47.87 8.80
CA VAL A 62 -43.69 48.46 7.76
C VAL A 62 -45.13 48.59 8.23
N ASP A 63 -45.62 49.81 8.33
CA ASP A 63 -46.96 50.14 8.83
C ASP A 63 -47.28 51.58 8.40
N ASP A 64 -48.50 51.87 7.90
CA ASP A 64 -48.83 53.22 7.44
C ASP A 64 -49.22 54.18 8.57
N GLU A 65 -49.46 53.69 9.79
CA GLU A 65 -49.67 54.52 10.98
C GLU A 65 -48.33 54.94 11.64
N PRO A 66 -47.98 56.24 11.68
CA PRO A 66 -46.76 56.70 12.36
C PRO A 66 -46.78 56.42 13.88
N SER A 67 -47.98 56.33 14.47
CA SER A 67 -48.26 55.87 15.83
C SER A 67 -47.73 54.45 16.09
N ILE A 68 -47.96 53.54 15.14
CA ILE A 68 -47.59 52.13 15.24
C ILE A 68 -46.10 51.97 14.94
N LEU A 69 -45.57 52.60 13.89
CA LEU A 69 -44.13 52.64 13.62
C LEU A 69 -43.33 53.15 14.82
N SER A 70 -43.75 54.26 15.45
CA SER A 70 -43.07 54.81 16.63
C SER A 70 -43.10 53.86 17.82
N SER A 71 -44.21 53.12 18.01
CA SER A 71 -44.35 52.12 19.07
C SER A 71 -43.44 50.91 18.84
N LEU A 72 -43.35 50.40 17.60
CA LEU A 72 -42.47 49.30 17.21
C LEU A 72 -40.98 49.73 17.25
N GLN A 73 -40.63 50.92 16.79
CA GLN A 73 -39.28 51.50 16.96
C GLN A 73 -38.87 51.57 18.44
N ARG A 74 -39.80 51.95 19.33
CA ARG A 74 -39.56 51.97 20.78
C ARG A 74 -39.38 50.56 21.34
N LEU A 75 -40.16 49.59 20.87
CA LEU A 75 -40.08 48.19 21.29
C LEU A 75 -38.70 47.58 20.97
N PHE A 76 -38.23 47.73 19.74
CA PHE A 76 -36.97 47.17 19.24
C PHE A 76 -35.73 48.02 19.53
N ARG A 77 -35.86 49.08 20.34
CA ARG A 77 -34.76 49.97 20.71
C ARG A 77 -33.73 49.26 21.59
N GLY A 78 -32.56 48.93 21.04
CA GLY A 78 -31.45 48.35 21.78
C GLY A 78 -30.21 48.09 20.93
N ALA A 79 -29.15 47.55 21.54
CA ALA A 79 -27.91 47.24 20.83
C ALA A 79 -28.00 46.00 19.91
N VAL A 80 -29.09 45.24 19.99
CA VAL A 80 -29.32 43.96 19.28
C VAL A 80 -29.93 44.15 17.88
N TYR A 81 -30.65 45.25 17.65
CA TYR A 81 -31.43 45.48 16.43
C TYR A 81 -30.91 46.69 15.66
N GLU A 82 -30.78 46.56 14.35
CA GLU A 82 -30.67 47.69 13.42
C GLU A 82 -32.04 47.88 12.79
N VAL A 83 -32.75 48.90 13.24
CA VAL A 83 -34.15 49.13 12.86
C VAL A 83 -34.23 50.09 11.69
N HIS A 84 -34.97 49.68 10.66
CA HIS A 84 -35.40 50.50 9.54
C HIS A 84 -36.92 50.53 9.51
N THR A 85 -37.52 51.60 8.98
CA THR A 85 -38.97 51.78 8.96
C THR A 85 -39.46 52.36 7.65
N ALA A 86 -40.63 51.91 7.19
CA ALA A 86 -41.32 52.43 6.02
C ALA A 86 -42.82 52.61 6.30
N GLY A 87 -43.42 53.67 5.73
CA GLY A 87 -44.85 53.98 5.81
C GLY A 87 -45.73 53.22 4.82
N GLY A 88 -45.21 52.17 4.18
CA GLY A 88 -45.94 51.36 3.21
C GLY A 88 -45.04 50.45 2.36
N GLY A 89 -45.66 49.48 1.69
CA GLY A 89 -44.95 48.43 0.94
C GLY A 89 -44.01 48.92 -0.18
N VAL A 90 -44.29 50.08 -0.80
CA VAL A 90 -43.46 50.64 -1.87
C VAL A 90 -42.12 51.17 -1.34
N GLU A 91 -42.14 51.94 -0.24
CA GLU A 91 -40.93 52.42 0.44
C GLU A 91 -40.14 51.25 1.06
N ALA A 92 -40.84 50.24 1.59
CA ALA A 92 -40.22 49.04 2.11
C ALA A 92 -39.45 48.24 1.03
N LEU A 93 -39.96 48.15 -0.21
CA LEU A 93 -39.25 47.55 -1.34
C LEU A 93 -38.03 48.38 -1.78
N GLN A 94 -38.08 49.71 -1.67
CA GLN A 94 -36.93 50.57 -1.93
C GLN A 94 -35.82 50.33 -0.90
N LEU A 95 -36.16 50.26 0.39
CA LEU A 95 -35.20 49.95 1.46
C LEU A 95 -34.58 48.55 1.31
N LEU A 96 -35.34 47.55 0.83
CA LEU A 96 -34.82 46.20 0.52
C LEU A 96 -33.87 46.16 -0.69
N ALA A 97 -33.98 47.12 -1.62
CA ALA A 97 -33.06 47.25 -2.74
C ALA A 97 -31.75 47.95 -2.33
N GLU A 98 -31.80 48.86 -1.36
CA GLU A 98 -30.63 49.60 -0.85
C GLU A 98 -29.87 48.86 0.26
N LYS A 99 -30.55 48.08 1.10
CA LYS A 99 -30.01 47.59 2.38
C LYS A 99 -30.33 46.11 2.64
N PRO A 100 -29.38 45.33 3.18
CA PRO A 100 -29.66 43.96 3.60
C PRO A 100 -30.61 43.96 4.81
N ILE A 101 -31.73 43.24 4.69
CA ILE A 101 -32.68 42.99 5.78
C ILE A 101 -32.63 41.51 6.14
N ASP A 102 -32.78 41.18 7.43
CA ASP A 102 -32.86 39.80 7.90
C ASP A 102 -34.30 39.42 8.29
N VAL A 103 -35.03 40.35 8.92
CA VAL A 103 -36.43 40.16 9.33
C VAL A 103 -37.27 41.38 8.93
N ILE A 104 -38.48 41.13 8.45
CA ILE A 104 -39.52 42.14 8.19
C ILE A 104 -40.70 41.88 9.13
N VAL A 105 -41.23 42.95 9.73
CA VAL A 105 -42.52 42.97 10.41
C VAL A 105 -43.40 43.98 9.67
N SER A 106 -44.40 43.50 8.94
CA SER A 106 -45.32 44.33 8.15
C SER A 106 -46.73 44.23 8.70
N ASP A 107 -47.50 45.33 8.71
CA ASP A 107 -48.96 45.23 8.83
C ASP A 107 -49.58 44.54 7.62
N MET A 108 -50.75 43.93 7.82
CA MET A 108 -51.55 43.29 6.77
C MET A 108 -52.19 44.31 5.83
N ARG A 109 -52.67 45.45 6.34
CA ARG A 109 -53.58 46.37 5.63
C ARG A 109 -53.03 47.79 5.52
N MET A 110 -52.30 48.07 4.45
CA MET A 110 -51.75 49.40 4.16
C MET A 110 -52.38 49.99 2.87
N PRO A 111 -52.53 51.33 2.75
CA PRO A 111 -52.97 51.99 1.53
C PRO A 111 -52.04 51.76 0.32
N GLY A 112 -52.62 51.66 -0.87
CA GLY A 112 -51.89 51.58 -2.15
C GLY A 112 -51.26 50.22 -2.47
N MET A 113 -50.59 49.59 -1.50
CA MET A 113 -50.07 48.22 -1.59
C MET A 113 -50.27 47.53 -0.24
N SER A 114 -51.03 46.44 -0.20
CA SER A 114 -51.27 45.69 1.04
C SER A 114 -50.00 44.97 1.51
N GLY A 115 -49.94 44.64 2.80
CA GLY A 115 -48.83 43.89 3.37
C GLY A 115 -48.66 42.50 2.75
N LEU A 116 -49.77 41.88 2.33
CA LEU A 116 -49.76 40.58 1.68
C LEU A 116 -49.16 40.65 0.26
N GLU A 117 -49.50 41.68 -0.52
CA GLU A 117 -48.89 41.93 -1.84
C GLU A 117 -47.40 42.26 -1.69
N PHE A 118 -47.06 43.16 -0.76
CA PHE A 118 -45.69 43.51 -0.41
C PHE A 118 -44.86 42.26 -0.07
N LEU A 119 -45.30 41.45 0.91
CA LEU A 119 -44.57 40.27 1.36
C LEU A 119 -44.53 39.15 0.32
N THR A 120 -45.49 39.09 -0.61
CA THR A 120 -45.42 38.20 -1.79
C THR A 120 -44.31 38.65 -2.75
N ASN A 121 -44.18 39.96 -3.02
CA ASN A 121 -43.06 40.49 -3.80
C ASN A 121 -41.71 40.22 -3.09
N VAL A 122 -41.65 40.33 -1.77
CA VAL A 122 -40.46 39.96 -0.98
C VAL A 122 -40.17 38.45 -1.06
N GLU A 123 -41.17 37.57 -1.07
CA GLU A 123 -40.95 36.13 -1.24
C GLU A 123 -40.25 35.82 -2.57
N SER A 124 -40.69 36.46 -3.66
CA SER A 124 -40.11 36.22 -4.99
C SER A 124 -38.76 36.91 -5.23
N LEU A 125 -38.54 38.11 -4.70
CA LEU A 125 -37.30 38.89 -4.91
C LEU A 125 -36.23 38.62 -3.83
N TYR A 126 -36.65 38.35 -2.60
CA TYR A 126 -35.80 38.20 -1.41
C TYR A 126 -36.22 36.97 -0.58
N PRO A 127 -36.25 35.75 -1.18
CA PRO A 127 -36.88 34.55 -0.58
C PRO A 127 -36.34 34.17 0.80
N ASP A 128 -35.06 34.45 1.06
CA ASP A 128 -34.38 34.16 2.32
C ASP A 128 -34.66 35.19 3.45
N VAL A 129 -35.24 36.35 3.16
CA VAL A 129 -35.61 37.32 4.22
C VAL A 129 -36.81 36.78 5.00
N MET A 130 -36.78 36.90 6.33
CA MET A 130 -37.84 36.35 7.17
C MET A 130 -39.01 37.33 7.26
N ARG A 131 -40.23 36.84 7.02
CA ARG A 131 -41.44 37.66 6.88
C ARG A 131 -42.39 37.41 8.06
N ILE A 132 -42.73 38.44 8.82
CA ILE A 132 -43.70 38.41 9.93
C ILE A 132 -44.82 39.41 9.63
N VAL A 133 -46.07 39.02 9.91
CA VAL A 133 -47.25 39.87 9.72
C VAL A 133 -47.84 40.32 11.06
N LEU A 134 -48.19 41.61 11.14
CA LEU A 134 -49.12 42.14 12.13
C LEU A 134 -50.55 42.10 11.54
N SER A 135 -51.54 41.62 12.32
CA SER A 135 -52.91 41.42 11.84
C SER A 135 -53.97 42.03 12.78
N GLY A 136 -55.11 42.44 12.21
CA GLY A 136 -56.23 42.98 12.99
C GLY A 136 -57.13 41.90 13.60
N TYR A 137 -57.97 42.28 14.57
CA TYR A 137 -58.96 41.40 15.22
C TYR A 137 -60.13 40.92 14.33
N ALA A 138 -60.09 41.18 13.01
CA ALA A 138 -61.22 41.00 12.10
C ALA A 138 -60.78 40.47 10.71
N GLU A 139 -60.07 39.34 10.70
CA GLU A 139 -59.57 38.66 9.49
C GLU A 139 -60.17 37.25 9.39
N PRO A 140 -60.82 36.89 8.27
CA PRO A 140 -61.43 35.58 8.10
C PRO A 140 -60.36 34.50 7.84
N GLU A 141 -60.67 33.26 8.21
CA GLU A 141 -59.76 32.09 8.10
C GLU A 141 -59.21 31.89 6.69
N SER A 142 -59.95 32.29 5.65
CA SER A 142 -59.53 32.23 4.24
C SER A 142 -58.31 33.10 3.90
N VAL A 143 -57.92 34.06 4.76
CA VAL A 143 -56.67 34.83 4.61
C VAL A 143 -55.45 33.97 4.95
N ILE A 144 -55.58 33.00 5.86
CA ILE A 144 -54.49 32.14 6.36
C ILE A 144 -53.90 31.29 5.21
N ASP A 145 -54.75 30.78 4.32
CA ASP A 145 -54.32 30.03 3.13
C ASP A 145 -53.60 30.88 2.08
N VAL A 146 -53.83 32.21 2.07
CA VAL A 146 -53.09 33.13 1.18
C VAL A 146 -51.78 33.57 1.83
N VAL A 147 -51.78 33.77 3.16
CA VAL A 147 -50.57 34.00 3.98
C VAL A 147 -49.55 32.87 3.81
N ASN A 148 -50.00 31.61 3.73
CA ASN A 148 -49.14 30.47 3.44
C ASN A 148 -48.41 30.57 2.08
N LYS A 149 -49.00 31.22 1.06
CA LYS A 149 -48.38 31.37 -0.27
C LYS A 149 -47.19 32.33 -0.26
N ALA A 150 -47.24 33.38 0.58
CA ALA A 150 -46.13 34.33 0.76
C ALA A 150 -44.99 33.79 1.67
N LYS A 151 -45.05 32.51 2.08
CA LYS A 151 -44.07 31.85 2.96
C LYS A 151 -43.69 32.72 4.16
N ILE A 152 -44.72 33.23 4.83
CA ILE A 152 -44.64 33.99 6.07
C ILE A 152 -44.20 33.04 7.20
N TYR A 153 -43.27 33.51 8.04
CA TYR A 153 -42.69 32.73 9.13
C TYR A 153 -43.57 32.73 10.39
N SER A 154 -44.22 33.86 10.70
CA SER A 154 -45.11 33.98 11.86
C SER A 154 -46.08 35.14 11.69
N TYR A 155 -47.15 35.14 12.49
CA TYR A 155 -48.12 36.23 12.60
C TYR A 155 -48.29 36.67 14.06
N VAL A 156 -48.70 37.92 14.26
CA VAL A 156 -48.94 38.54 15.56
C VAL A 156 -50.16 39.46 15.45
N HIS A 157 -51.10 39.37 16.38
CA HIS A 157 -52.28 40.27 16.36
C HIS A 157 -51.94 41.66 16.92
N LYS A 158 -52.64 42.70 16.45
CA LYS A 158 -52.66 44.06 17.01
C LYS A 158 -53.81 44.18 18.04
N PRO A 159 -53.60 44.71 19.27
CA PRO A 159 -52.31 45.02 19.88
C PRO A 159 -51.52 43.74 20.19
N TRP A 160 -50.21 43.79 19.96
CA TRP A 160 -49.30 42.68 20.20
C TRP A 160 -48.85 42.62 21.66
N ASP A 161 -48.34 41.46 22.08
CA ASP A 161 -47.52 41.37 23.28
C ASP A 161 -46.04 41.68 22.95
N ASP A 162 -45.42 42.54 23.76
CA ASP A 162 -44.06 43.05 23.55
C ASP A 162 -42.98 41.95 23.70
N LEU A 163 -43.26 40.84 24.38
CA LEU A 163 -42.34 39.70 24.54
C LEU A 163 -42.51 38.68 23.41
N ASP A 164 -43.75 38.32 23.05
CA ASP A 164 -44.07 37.43 21.93
C ASP A 164 -43.50 37.95 20.59
N LEU A 165 -43.74 39.23 20.28
CA LEU A 165 -43.25 39.85 19.04
C LEU A 165 -41.71 39.89 19.00
N LYS A 166 -41.03 40.09 20.14
CA LYS A 166 -39.57 40.03 20.25
C LYS A 166 -39.01 38.62 20.06
N LEU A 167 -39.65 37.63 20.69
CA LEU A 167 -39.27 36.23 20.57
C LEU A 167 -39.41 35.77 19.11
N LYS A 168 -40.54 36.08 18.45
CA LYS A 168 -40.76 35.77 17.03
C LYS A 168 -39.73 36.40 16.10
N VAL A 169 -39.32 37.65 16.33
CA VAL A 169 -38.25 38.29 15.52
C VAL A 169 -36.88 37.66 15.78
N THR A 170 -36.58 37.28 17.03
CA THR A 170 -35.29 36.65 17.38
C THR A 170 -35.18 35.26 16.75
N ASN A 171 -36.22 34.42 16.93
CA ASN A 171 -36.26 33.05 16.40
C ASN A 171 -36.31 33.05 14.85
N ALA A 172 -36.86 34.10 14.23
CA ALA A 172 -36.76 34.31 12.79
C ALA A 172 -35.29 34.54 12.35
N ALA A 173 -34.60 35.47 13.00
CA ALA A 173 -33.21 35.81 12.68
C ALA A 173 -32.25 34.62 12.91
N GLU A 174 -32.45 33.86 13.99
CA GLU A 174 -31.69 32.64 14.29
C GLU A 174 -31.91 31.56 13.21
N ARG A 175 -33.16 31.30 12.80
CA ARG A 175 -33.46 30.35 11.72
C ARG A 175 -32.83 30.76 10.38
N LEU A 176 -32.73 32.06 10.09
CA LEU A 176 -32.03 32.57 8.91
C LEU A 176 -30.50 32.40 9.03
N TYR A 177 -29.93 32.69 10.20
CA TYR A 177 -28.51 32.47 10.47
C TYR A 177 -28.13 30.99 10.28
N LEU A 178 -28.84 30.07 10.90
CA LEU A 178 -28.62 28.63 10.76
C LEU A 178 -28.70 28.18 9.30
N LYS A 179 -29.71 28.65 8.55
CA LYS A 179 -29.88 28.36 7.11
C LYS A 179 -28.68 28.87 6.27
N ARG A 180 -28.11 30.03 6.60
CA ARG A 180 -26.90 30.55 5.95
C ARG A 180 -25.66 29.72 6.31
N LEU A 181 -25.50 29.38 7.60
CA LEU A 181 -24.37 28.58 8.09
C LEU A 181 -24.34 27.17 7.46
N THR A 182 -25.48 26.46 7.42
CA THR A 182 -25.55 25.13 6.78
C THR A 182 -25.21 25.20 5.29
N ARG A 183 -25.66 26.25 4.57
CA ARG A 183 -25.27 26.45 3.16
C ARG A 183 -23.76 26.66 3.00
N GLN A 184 -23.13 27.45 3.89
CA GLN A 184 -21.68 27.67 3.86
C GLN A 184 -20.90 26.37 4.15
N GLN A 185 -21.31 25.62 5.17
CA GLN A 185 -20.70 24.34 5.56
C GLN A 185 -20.82 23.27 4.45
N ASN A 186 -21.96 23.21 3.74
CA ASN A 186 -22.12 22.29 2.61
C ASN A 186 -21.14 22.63 1.48
N VAL A 187 -20.99 23.91 1.11
CA VAL A 187 -20.04 24.34 0.06
C VAL A 187 -18.59 24.06 0.47
N GLU A 188 -18.24 24.27 1.75
CA GLU A 188 -16.92 23.91 2.27
C GLU A 188 -16.68 22.39 2.22
N LEU A 189 -17.67 21.59 2.61
CA LEU A 189 -17.60 20.13 2.59
C LEU A 189 -17.47 19.57 1.17
N ASP A 190 -18.19 20.11 0.19
CA ASP A 190 -18.07 19.71 -1.22
C ASP A 190 -16.66 19.99 -1.78
N LEU A 191 -16.09 21.15 -1.45
CA LEU A 191 -14.71 21.51 -1.82
C LEU A 191 -13.67 20.60 -1.13
N MET A 192 -13.88 20.26 0.14
CA MET A 192 -13.02 19.32 0.86
C MET A 192 -13.10 17.91 0.28
N ASN A 193 -14.31 17.41 -0.01
CA ASN A 193 -14.54 16.09 -0.62
C ASN A 193 -13.82 15.98 -1.96
N HIS A 194 -14.02 16.94 -2.87
CA HIS A 194 -13.36 16.93 -4.18
C HIS A 194 -11.83 16.92 -4.05
N SER A 195 -11.28 17.76 -3.16
CA SER A 195 -9.84 17.79 -2.91
C SER A 195 -9.32 16.56 -2.15
N LEU A 196 -10.17 15.76 -1.50
CA LEU A 196 -9.81 14.46 -0.94
C LEU A 196 -9.82 13.37 -2.02
N GLU A 197 -10.80 13.38 -2.92
CA GLU A 197 -10.88 12.47 -4.08
C GLU A 197 -9.64 12.60 -4.97
N GLU A 198 -9.22 13.82 -5.32
CA GLU A 198 -7.96 14.06 -6.06
C GLU A 198 -6.74 13.47 -5.34
N LYS A 199 -6.63 13.69 -4.01
CA LYS A 199 -5.51 13.19 -3.20
C LYS A 199 -5.52 11.68 -3.06
N VAL A 200 -6.69 11.05 -3.02
CA VAL A 200 -6.85 9.59 -3.01
C VAL A 200 -6.44 9.03 -4.37
N GLY A 201 -6.98 9.54 -5.48
CA GLY A 201 -6.62 9.09 -6.83
C GLY A 201 -5.11 9.21 -7.12
N ALA A 202 -4.51 10.35 -6.77
CA ALA A 202 -3.07 10.57 -6.92
C ALA A 202 -2.23 9.62 -6.05
N ARG A 203 -2.68 9.27 -4.84
CA ARG A 203 -1.99 8.30 -3.97
C ARG A 203 -2.14 6.86 -4.48
N THR A 204 -3.32 6.46 -4.94
CA THR A 204 -3.56 5.12 -5.50
C THR A 204 -2.68 4.87 -6.72
N ALA A 205 -2.67 5.78 -7.70
CA ALA A 205 -1.81 5.67 -8.88
C ALA A 205 -0.31 5.69 -8.54
N ALA A 206 0.11 6.37 -7.46
CA ALA A 206 1.48 6.34 -6.97
C ALA A 206 1.85 5.00 -6.29
N LEU A 207 0.91 4.37 -5.58
CA LEU A 207 1.09 3.06 -4.95
C LEU A 207 1.14 1.93 -5.98
N GLU A 208 0.24 1.91 -6.97
CA GLU A 208 0.25 0.95 -8.07
C GLU A 208 1.61 0.96 -8.80
N LYS A 209 2.06 2.16 -9.19
CA LYS A 209 3.36 2.39 -9.84
C LYS A 209 4.58 2.06 -8.95
N ALA A 210 4.41 2.04 -7.63
CA ALA A 210 5.44 1.57 -6.70
C ALA A 210 5.45 0.03 -6.61
N GLN A 211 4.28 -0.60 -6.58
CA GLN A 211 4.11 -2.05 -6.56
C GLN A 211 4.63 -2.72 -7.83
N GLU A 212 4.32 -2.18 -9.02
CA GLU A 212 4.87 -2.64 -10.30
C GLU A 212 6.41 -2.65 -10.30
N LYS A 213 7.02 -1.53 -9.88
CA LYS A 213 8.48 -1.39 -9.77
C LYS A 213 9.07 -2.39 -8.79
N LEU A 214 8.42 -2.60 -7.64
CA LEU A 214 8.87 -3.52 -6.62
C LEU A 214 8.84 -4.97 -7.12
N GLN A 215 7.74 -5.39 -7.76
CA GLN A 215 7.61 -6.72 -8.36
C GLN A 215 8.64 -6.95 -9.48
N HIS A 216 8.86 -5.95 -10.34
CA HIS A 216 9.89 -6.01 -11.38
C HIS A 216 11.32 -6.04 -10.81
N SER A 217 11.56 -5.38 -9.67
CA SER A 217 12.84 -5.42 -8.96
C SER A 217 13.10 -6.77 -8.29
N TYR A 218 12.10 -7.38 -7.65
CA TYR A 218 12.21 -8.73 -7.08
C TYR A 218 12.49 -9.78 -8.16
N LYS A 219 11.74 -9.76 -9.27
CA LYS A 219 12.00 -10.70 -10.38
C LYS A 219 13.43 -10.58 -10.93
N LYS A 220 13.95 -9.35 -11.07
CA LYS A 220 15.35 -9.12 -11.45
C LYS A 220 16.34 -9.64 -10.41
N LEU A 221 16.01 -9.59 -9.12
CA LEU A 221 16.86 -10.11 -8.06
C LEU A 221 16.93 -11.65 -8.12
N ASP A 222 15.80 -12.33 -8.26
CA ASP A 222 15.72 -13.80 -8.42
C ASP A 222 16.46 -14.27 -9.69
N GLU A 223 16.27 -13.61 -10.83
CA GLU A 223 16.99 -13.89 -12.08
C GLU A 223 18.52 -13.68 -11.93
N SER A 224 18.94 -12.65 -11.18
CA SER A 224 20.37 -12.38 -10.92
C SER A 224 20.98 -13.37 -9.93
N TYR A 225 20.24 -13.75 -8.89
CA TYR A 225 20.63 -14.74 -7.90
C TYR A 225 20.86 -16.11 -8.55
N LEU A 226 19.89 -16.60 -9.34
CA LEU A 226 20.01 -17.87 -10.04
C LEU A 226 21.17 -17.86 -11.06
N SER A 227 21.42 -16.71 -11.71
CA SER A 227 22.59 -16.54 -12.59
C SER A 227 23.91 -16.64 -11.81
N MET A 228 23.99 -16.03 -10.62
CA MET A 228 25.16 -16.14 -9.73
C MET A 228 25.40 -17.58 -9.26
N VAL A 229 24.36 -18.30 -8.85
CA VAL A 229 24.43 -19.72 -8.46
C VAL A 229 24.90 -20.59 -9.64
N LYS A 230 24.37 -20.37 -10.85
CA LYS A 230 24.84 -21.03 -12.09
C LYS A 230 26.30 -20.76 -12.42
N MET A 231 26.80 -19.54 -12.18
CA MET A 231 28.21 -19.19 -12.38
C MET A 231 29.11 -19.92 -11.37
N LEU A 232 28.76 -19.92 -10.08
CA LEU A 232 29.50 -20.68 -9.05
C LEU A 232 29.54 -22.19 -9.36
N SER A 233 28.40 -22.75 -9.79
CA SER A 233 28.25 -24.14 -10.26
C SER A 233 29.13 -24.47 -11.48
N TYR A 234 29.35 -23.51 -12.39
CA TYR A 234 30.28 -23.70 -13.50
C TYR A 234 31.75 -23.63 -13.05
N TYR A 235 32.08 -22.64 -12.21
CA TYR A 235 33.46 -22.39 -11.79
C TYR A 235 34.03 -23.47 -10.85
N SER A 236 33.21 -24.14 -10.03
CA SER A 236 33.65 -25.32 -9.25
C SER A 236 34.10 -26.49 -10.14
N GLY A 237 33.49 -26.65 -11.33
CA GLY A 237 33.86 -27.67 -12.31
C GLY A 237 34.91 -27.25 -13.35
N LEU A 238 35.39 -26.00 -13.36
CA LEU A 238 36.19 -25.45 -14.47
C LEU A 238 37.42 -26.29 -14.82
N GLY A 239 38.14 -26.75 -13.79
CA GLY A 239 39.38 -27.54 -13.92
C GLY A 239 39.19 -29.01 -14.30
N ILE A 240 37.95 -29.50 -14.41
CA ILE A 240 37.62 -30.89 -14.72
C ILE A 240 36.58 -30.89 -15.86
N PRO A 241 37.00 -31.07 -17.13
CA PRO A 241 36.12 -30.85 -18.28
C PRO A 241 34.77 -31.58 -18.24
N THR A 242 34.72 -32.79 -17.69
CA THR A 242 33.50 -33.61 -17.58
C THR A 242 32.53 -33.16 -16.47
N MET A 243 32.97 -32.30 -15.55
CA MET A 243 32.14 -31.66 -14.52
C MET A 243 31.60 -30.30 -14.97
N ARG A 244 32.05 -29.76 -16.10
CA ARG A 244 31.49 -28.52 -16.66
C ARG A 244 30.01 -28.73 -16.96
N ASN A 245 29.18 -27.78 -16.53
CA ASN A 245 27.72 -27.82 -16.61
C ASN A 245 27.04 -28.97 -15.81
N HIS A 246 27.78 -29.80 -15.05
CA HIS A 246 27.23 -30.95 -14.34
C HIS A 246 26.09 -30.57 -13.37
N GLY A 247 26.36 -29.66 -12.42
CA GLY A 247 25.33 -29.16 -11.50
C GLY A 247 24.15 -28.48 -12.21
N GLN A 248 24.33 -27.95 -13.43
CA GLN A 248 23.23 -27.38 -14.23
C GLN A 248 22.34 -28.49 -14.84
N ARG A 249 22.92 -29.63 -15.24
CA ARG A 249 22.15 -30.81 -15.70
C ARG A 249 21.45 -31.52 -14.54
N VAL A 250 22.14 -31.75 -13.41
CA VAL A 250 21.51 -32.26 -12.18
C VAL A 250 20.39 -31.31 -11.72
N GLY A 251 20.60 -29.99 -11.82
CA GLY A 251 19.56 -28.98 -11.60
C GLY A 251 18.35 -29.10 -12.54
N LYS A 252 18.53 -29.43 -13.84
CA LYS A 252 17.41 -29.72 -14.76
C LYS A 252 16.58 -30.89 -14.25
N TYR A 253 17.22 -32.00 -13.91
CA TYR A 253 16.57 -33.24 -13.48
C TYR A 253 15.89 -33.09 -12.11
N ALA A 254 16.57 -32.51 -11.12
CA ALA A 254 16.03 -32.27 -9.78
C ALA A 254 14.82 -31.31 -9.80
N ASN A 255 14.85 -30.25 -10.62
CA ASN A 255 13.72 -29.33 -10.81
C ASN A 255 12.49 -30.02 -11.43
N ARG A 256 12.71 -30.92 -12.39
CA ARG A 256 11.62 -31.69 -13.02
C ARG A 256 11.00 -32.66 -12.02
N LEU A 257 11.81 -33.41 -11.27
CA LEU A 257 11.30 -34.35 -10.25
C LEU A 257 10.59 -33.64 -9.10
N ALA A 258 11.10 -32.50 -8.61
CA ALA A 258 10.43 -31.70 -7.59
C ALA A 258 9.04 -31.20 -8.03
N LYS A 259 8.87 -30.87 -9.32
CA LYS A 259 7.58 -30.49 -9.90
C LYS A 259 6.65 -31.69 -10.13
N TYR A 260 7.19 -32.83 -10.54
CA TYR A 260 6.42 -34.07 -10.68
C TYR A 260 5.84 -34.52 -9.34
N ALA A 261 6.66 -34.47 -8.29
CA ALA A 261 6.28 -34.69 -6.89
C ALA A 261 5.48 -33.52 -6.25
N ASN A 262 5.05 -32.53 -7.06
CA ASN A 262 4.19 -31.40 -6.66
C ASN A 262 4.67 -30.63 -5.40
N LEU A 263 5.97 -30.39 -5.29
CA LEU A 263 6.56 -29.62 -4.19
C LEU A 263 6.32 -28.11 -4.35
N ASP A 264 6.29 -27.40 -3.22
CA ASP A 264 6.11 -25.94 -3.20
C ASP A 264 7.31 -25.17 -3.77
N GLU A 265 7.14 -23.87 -4.01
CA GLU A 265 8.15 -23.02 -4.65
C GLU A 265 9.40 -22.80 -3.77
N GLU A 266 9.27 -22.81 -2.45
CA GLU A 266 10.40 -22.60 -1.52
C GLU A 266 11.28 -23.85 -1.43
N ALA A 267 10.67 -25.02 -1.20
CA ALA A 267 11.32 -26.31 -1.29
C ALA A 267 11.96 -26.53 -2.67
N SER A 268 11.28 -26.16 -3.76
CA SER A 268 11.83 -26.24 -5.12
C SER A 268 13.03 -25.31 -5.32
N LYS A 269 13.02 -24.09 -4.76
CA LYS A 269 14.15 -23.14 -4.83
C LYS A 269 15.37 -23.66 -4.09
N ASP A 270 15.19 -24.27 -2.91
CA ASP A 270 16.27 -24.93 -2.17
C ASP A 270 16.82 -26.14 -2.93
N ILE A 271 15.95 -27.02 -3.46
CA ILE A 271 16.34 -28.19 -4.25
C ILE A 271 17.18 -27.79 -5.47
N VAL A 272 16.75 -26.78 -6.23
CA VAL A 272 17.48 -26.32 -7.42
C VAL A 272 18.80 -25.66 -7.05
N THR A 273 18.84 -24.86 -5.98
CA THR A 273 20.07 -24.24 -5.47
C THR A 273 21.08 -25.30 -5.01
N ALA A 274 20.62 -26.31 -4.28
CA ALA A 274 21.44 -27.42 -3.83
C ALA A 274 21.91 -28.32 -4.98
N ALA A 275 21.04 -28.65 -5.94
CA ALA A 275 21.39 -29.43 -7.13
C ALA A 275 22.50 -28.75 -7.95
N LEU A 276 22.46 -27.42 -8.08
CA LEU A 276 23.50 -26.62 -8.73
C LEU A 276 24.83 -26.61 -7.95
N LEU A 277 24.79 -26.68 -6.61
CA LEU A 277 25.95 -26.49 -5.74
C LEU A 277 26.36 -27.73 -4.94
N HIS A 278 25.84 -28.92 -5.23
CA HIS A 278 26.11 -30.13 -4.43
C HIS A 278 27.62 -30.45 -4.33
N ASP A 279 28.33 -30.29 -5.45
CA ASP A 279 29.77 -30.46 -5.59
C ASP A 279 30.60 -29.22 -5.17
N ILE A 280 30.01 -28.13 -4.65
CA ILE A 280 30.75 -26.88 -4.35
C ILE A 280 31.91 -27.10 -3.38
N GLY A 281 31.76 -28.05 -2.44
CA GLY A 281 32.81 -28.43 -1.50
C GLY A 281 34.02 -29.13 -2.13
N LEU A 282 33.95 -29.57 -3.38
CA LEU A 282 35.11 -30.16 -4.09
C LEU A 282 36.17 -29.12 -4.46
N VAL A 283 35.86 -27.81 -4.36
CA VAL A 283 36.83 -26.72 -4.61
C VAL A 283 38.08 -26.79 -3.69
N VAL A 284 37.98 -27.48 -2.55
CA VAL A 284 39.09 -27.70 -1.61
C VAL A 284 39.90 -28.97 -1.91
N VAL A 285 39.45 -29.82 -2.85
CA VAL A 285 40.12 -31.07 -3.23
C VAL A 285 40.97 -30.83 -4.47
N GLY A 286 42.25 -31.17 -4.40
CA GLY A 286 43.18 -30.93 -5.51
C GLY A 286 42.75 -31.63 -6.81
N ILE A 287 42.75 -30.90 -7.92
CA ILE A 287 42.33 -31.38 -9.26
C ILE A 287 43.00 -32.71 -9.63
N GLY A 288 44.29 -32.89 -9.31
CA GLY A 288 45.04 -34.13 -9.57
C GLY A 288 44.56 -35.38 -8.79
N VAL A 289 43.71 -35.21 -7.77
CA VAL A 289 43.00 -36.31 -7.08
C VAL A 289 41.68 -36.60 -7.78
N LEU A 290 40.93 -35.56 -8.14
CA LEU A 290 39.62 -35.65 -8.79
C LEU A 290 39.72 -36.18 -10.23
N ALA A 291 40.78 -35.84 -10.96
CA ALA A 291 41.04 -36.30 -12.33
C ALA A 291 41.41 -37.79 -12.44
N LYS A 292 41.69 -38.48 -11.33
CA LYS A 292 41.93 -39.94 -11.33
C LYS A 292 40.62 -40.71 -11.54
N PRO A 293 40.62 -41.84 -12.28
CA PRO A 293 39.53 -42.83 -12.24
C PRO A 293 39.21 -43.27 -10.80
N LYS A 294 37.96 -43.64 -10.50
CA LYS A 294 37.51 -43.96 -9.12
C LYS A 294 38.28 -45.17 -8.54
N GLU A 295 38.74 -46.04 -9.40
CA GLU A 295 39.49 -47.28 -9.13
C GLU A 295 40.91 -46.94 -8.66
N ALA A 296 41.54 -45.94 -9.29
CA ALA A 296 42.92 -45.52 -9.08
C ALA A 296 43.13 -44.56 -7.89
N ARG A 297 42.05 -44.14 -7.20
CA ARG A 297 42.11 -43.28 -6.01
C ARG A 297 42.37 -44.09 -4.74
N SER A 298 43.29 -43.61 -3.89
CA SER A 298 43.60 -44.22 -2.59
C SER A 298 42.42 -44.17 -1.62
N ARG A 299 42.50 -44.90 -0.50
CA ARG A 299 41.47 -44.87 0.56
C ARG A 299 41.40 -43.51 1.25
N GLU A 300 42.52 -42.82 1.36
CA GLU A 300 42.69 -41.49 1.93
C GLU A 300 42.11 -40.45 0.96
N GLU A 301 42.39 -40.59 -0.34
CA GLU A 301 41.81 -39.74 -1.40
C GLU A 301 40.29 -39.86 -1.44
N LYS A 302 39.73 -41.08 -1.35
CA LYS A 302 38.29 -41.32 -1.26
C LYS A 302 37.67 -40.64 -0.02
N LYS A 303 38.27 -40.82 1.16
CA LYS A 303 37.87 -40.13 2.40
C LYS A 303 38.00 -38.61 2.38
N ILE A 304 38.87 -38.05 1.54
CA ILE A 304 38.99 -36.60 1.35
C ILE A 304 37.87 -36.09 0.45
N ILE A 305 37.53 -36.83 -0.62
CA ILE A 305 36.39 -36.54 -1.48
C ILE A 305 35.07 -36.65 -0.70
N GLU A 306 34.87 -37.68 0.11
CA GLU A 306 33.66 -37.87 0.95
C GLU A 306 33.34 -36.65 1.84
N LYS A 307 34.33 -35.83 2.22
CA LYS A 307 34.13 -34.63 3.04
C LYS A 307 33.51 -33.45 2.29
N HIS A 308 33.43 -33.48 0.96
CA HIS A 308 32.95 -32.35 0.18
C HIS A 308 31.53 -31.93 0.57
N VAL A 309 30.67 -32.86 0.98
CA VAL A 309 29.29 -32.57 1.41
C VAL A 309 29.24 -31.67 2.65
N VAL A 310 30.10 -31.95 3.64
CA VAL A 310 30.23 -31.16 4.89
C VAL A 310 30.90 -29.82 4.62
N LEU A 311 31.87 -29.80 3.69
CA LEU A 311 32.59 -28.58 3.31
C LEU A 311 31.71 -27.66 2.44
N GLY A 312 30.84 -28.22 1.59
CA GLY A 312 29.84 -27.48 0.81
C GLY A 312 28.78 -26.83 1.69
N GLU A 313 28.22 -27.59 2.65
CA GLU A 313 27.37 -27.02 3.70
C GLU A 313 28.08 -25.87 4.43
N SER A 314 29.33 -26.09 4.87
CA SER A 314 30.13 -25.08 5.58
C SER A 314 30.39 -23.82 4.74
N THR A 315 30.59 -23.97 3.43
CA THR A 315 30.75 -22.85 2.47
C THR A 315 29.45 -22.05 2.32
N MET A 316 28.29 -22.71 2.35
CA MET A 316 26.97 -22.07 2.17
C MET A 316 26.39 -21.48 3.47
N LEU A 317 26.82 -21.98 4.64
CA LEU A 317 26.29 -21.62 5.98
C LEU A 317 26.32 -20.11 6.28
N GLY A 318 27.29 -19.39 5.73
CA GLY A 318 27.43 -17.93 5.88
C GLY A 318 26.36 -17.10 5.18
N LEU A 319 25.54 -17.71 4.31
CA LEU A 319 24.48 -17.05 3.55
C LEU A 319 23.10 -17.52 4.06
N PRO A 320 22.35 -16.69 4.82
CA PRO A 320 21.07 -17.11 5.41
C PRO A 320 20.05 -17.64 4.38
N ALA A 321 20.02 -17.06 3.18
CA ALA A 321 19.17 -17.47 2.06
C ALA A 321 19.57 -18.79 1.37
N MET A 322 20.66 -19.44 1.80
CA MET A 322 21.11 -20.74 1.29
C MET A 322 21.05 -21.86 2.34
N ARG A 323 20.46 -21.62 3.52
CA ARG A 323 20.52 -22.58 4.64
C ARG A 323 19.80 -23.91 4.39
N GLY A 324 18.64 -23.88 3.75
CA GLY A 324 17.94 -25.11 3.39
C GLY A 324 18.71 -25.89 2.34
N ALA A 325 19.12 -25.23 1.25
CA ALA A 325 19.99 -25.78 0.23
C ALA A 325 21.30 -26.35 0.81
N ALA A 326 21.95 -25.68 1.76
CA ALA A 326 23.16 -26.15 2.43
C ALA A 326 22.95 -27.49 3.15
N LYS A 327 21.82 -27.65 3.85
CA LYS A 327 21.42 -28.93 4.45
C LYS A 327 21.18 -29.99 3.39
N LEU A 328 20.57 -29.65 2.25
CA LEU A 328 20.36 -30.60 1.16
C LEU A 328 21.70 -31.07 0.55
N VAL A 329 22.66 -30.15 0.36
CA VAL A 329 24.03 -30.43 -0.08
C VAL A 329 24.75 -31.36 0.90
N ARG A 330 24.57 -31.17 2.22
CA ARG A 330 25.17 -32.05 3.24
C ARG A 330 24.79 -33.53 3.06
N HIS A 331 23.54 -33.82 2.72
CA HIS A 331 23.00 -35.19 2.75
C HIS A 331 22.78 -35.83 1.37
N HIS A 332 23.23 -35.21 0.27
CA HIS A 332 22.92 -35.69 -1.08
C HIS A 332 23.61 -37.01 -1.49
N HIS A 333 24.44 -37.58 -0.62
CA HIS A 333 25.04 -38.92 -0.74
C HIS A 333 24.61 -39.89 0.39
N GLU A 334 23.55 -39.56 1.13
CA GLU A 334 22.88 -40.51 2.01
C GLU A 334 22.05 -41.49 1.16
N LEU A 335 22.26 -42.80 1.37
CA LEU A 335 21.57 -43.88 0.67
C LEU A 335 20.34 -44.31 1.48
N PHE A 336 19.23 -44.61 0.80
CA PHE A 336 17.93 -44.89 1.45
C PHE A 336 17.99 -46.01 2.51
N ASP A 337 18.90 -46.96 2.40
CA ASP A 337 19.11 -48.04 3.37
C ASP A 337 20.01 -47.71 4.59
N GLY A 338 20.66 -46.54 4.61
CA GLY A 338 21.58 -46.07 5.66
C GLY A 338 23.07 -46.37 5.41
N ARG A 339 23.46 -46.90 4.24
CA ARG A 339 24.89 -47.16 3.90
C ARG A 339 25.66 -45.93 3.35
N GLY A 340 25.01 -44.77 3.24
CA GLY A 340 25.57 -43.54 2.67
C GLY A 340 26.50 -42.76 3.59
N TYR A 341 26.67 -41.48 3.28
CA TYR A 341 27.49 -40.52 4.03
C TYR A 341 26.92 -39.09 3.90
N PRO A 342 27.18 -38.17 4.86
CA PRO A 342 28.17 -38.24 5.94
C PRO A 342 27.67 -38.86 7.26
N ASP A 343 26.36 -38.80 7.53
CA ASP A 343 25.78 -39.07 8.85
C ASP A 343 25.04 -40.42 8.93
N ARG A 344 24.82 -41.08 7.79
CA ARG A 344 24.14 -42.39 7.65
C ARG A 344 22.66 -42.33 7.99
N LEU A 345 22.01 -41.25 7.57
CA LEU A 345 20.55 -41.13 7.61
C LEU A 345 19.90 -42.22 6.75
N LYS A 346 18.69 -42.65 7.15
CA LYS A 346 17.99 -43.77 6.51
C LYS A 346 16.56 -43.38 6.15
N GLY A 347 16.08 -43.88 5.01
CA GLY A 347 14.70 -43.72 4.57
C GLY A 347 14.26 -42.25 4.55
N THR A 348 13.18 -41.95 5.27
CA THR A 348 12.59 -40.61 5.36
C THR A 348 13.36 -39.62 6.22
N ASP A 349 14.33 -40.06 7.04
CA ASP A 349 15.20 -39.15 7.81
C ASP A 349 16.12 -38.34 6.89
N ILE A 350 16.44 -38.90 5.71
CA ILE A 350 17.15 -38.19 4.64
C ILE A 350 16.23 -37.07 4.12
N PRO A 351 16.70 -35.80 4.04
CA PRO A 351 15.89 -34.71 3.48
C PRO A 351 15.37 -35.05 2.08
N LEU A 352 14.10 -34.74 1.81
CA LEU A 352 13.45 -35.09 0.54
C LEU A 352 14.22 -34.55 -0.68
N GLY A 353 14.69 -33.31 -0.59
CA GLY A 353 15.53 -32.70 -1.63
C GLY A 353 16.86 -33.42 -1.86
N SER A 354 17.46 -34.02 -0.82
CA SER A 354 18.70 -34.80 -0.95
C SER A 354 18.44 -36.13 -1.67
N ARG A 355 17.30 -36.78 -1.40
CA ARG A 355 16.86 -37.98 -2.15
C ARG A 355 16.64 -37.67 -3.64
N ILE A 356 16.00 -36.53 -3.94
CA ILE A 356 15.80 -36.02 -5.31
C ILE A 356 17.15 -35.74 -6.01
N ILE A 357 18.08 -35.07 -5.32
CA ILE A 357 19.40 -34.75 -5.87
C ILE A 357 20.22 -36.01 -6.13
N LEU A 358 20.20 -37.01 -5.25
CA LEU A 358 20.91 -38.28 -5.44
C LEU A 358 20.49 -38.98 -6.76
N ILE A 359 19.18 -39.13 -7.00
CA ILE A 359 18.65 -39.77 -8.21
C ILE A 359 19.07 -38.98 -9.47
N ALA A 360 18.92 -37.66 -9.43
CA ALA A 360 19.32 -36.76 -10.52
C ALA A 360 20.84 -36.77 -10.79
N ASN A 361 21.65 -36.92 -9.74
CA ASN A 361 23.11 -36.97 -9.83
C ASN A 361 23.59 -38.31 -10.41
N ASP A 362 23.09 -39.44 -9.90
CA ASP A 362 23.46 -40.77 -10.39
C ASP A 362 23.00 -41.00 -11.84
N TYR A 363 21.79 -40.56 -12.21
CA TYR A 363 21.33 -40.60 -13.60
C TYR A 363 22.29 -39.88 -14.55
N GLU A 364 22.65 -38.63 -14.24
CA GLU A 364 23.54 -37.84 -15.10
C GLU A 364 24.97 -38.42 -15.12
N ASN A 365 25.50 -38.92 -14.00
CA ASN A 365 26.79 -39.62 -13.96
C ASN A 365 26.82 -40.92 -14.78
N MET A 366 25.67 -41.60 -14.93
CA MET A 366 25.52 -42.79 -15.77
C MET A 366 25.47 -42.44 -17.26
N ILE A 367 24.68 -41.43 -17.64
CA ILE A 367 24.57 -40.96 -19.03
C ILE A 367 25.89 -40.32 -19.53
N GLU A 368 26.59 -39.55 -18.69
CA GLU A 368 27.88 -38.93 -19.03
C GLU A 368 29.08 -39.90 -18.82
N GLY A 369 28.85 -41.13 -18.36
CA GLY A 369 29.91 -42.13 -18.16
C GLY A 369 30.95 -41.77 -17.10
N ARG A 370 30.62 -40.93 -16.11
CA ARG A 370 31.56 -40.52 -15.03
C ARG A 370 31.57 -41.46 -13.83
N SER A 371 30.55 -42.30 -13.68
CA SER A 371 30.48 -43.35 -12.65
C SER A 371 30.86 -44.75 -13.14
N MET A 372 31.06 -44.93 -14.45
CA MET A 372 31.17 -46.23 -15.12
C MET A 372 32.32 -46.20 -16.14
N GLU A 373 32.78 -47.37 -16.62
CA GLU A 373 33.82 -47.45 -17.66
C GLU A 373 33.36 -46.87 -19.02
N LYS A 374 32.04 -46.82 -19.24
CA LYS A 374 31.39 -46.26 -20.44
C LYS A 374 30.06 -45.58 -20.07
N PRO A 375 29.61 -44.59 -20.85
CA PRO A 375 28.22 -44.11 -20.83
C PRO A 375 27.20 -45.25 -20.92
N LEU A 376 26.10 -45.12 -20.19
CA LEU A 376 24.92 -45.99 -20.26
C LEU A 376 23.87 -45.40 -21.20
N SER A 377 22.98 -46.24 -21.74
CA SER A 377 21.78 -45.74 -22.43
C SER A 377 20.79 -45.15 -21.42
N ARG A 378 19.80 -44.38 -21.92
CA ARG A 378 18.66 -43.89 -21.12
C ARG A 378 17.95 -45.06 -20.45
N GLU A 379 17.69 -46.12 -21.21
CA GLU A 379 16.98 -47.32 -20.78
C GLU A 379 17.78 -48.10 -19.72
N ASP A 380 19.09 -48.28 -19.90
CA ASP A 380 19.96 -48.96 -18.92
C ASP A 380 20.09 -48.16 -17.62
N ALA A 381 20.20 -46.83 -17.72
CA ALA A 381 20.28 -45.94 -16.55
C ALA A 381 18.98 -45.94 -15.73
N LEU A 382 17.82 -45.96 -16.39
CA LEU A 382 16.53 -46.12 -15.71
C LEU A 382 16.39 -47.52 -15.09
N ALA A 383 16.75 -48.58 -15.80
CA ALA A 383 16.74 -49.95 -15.26
C ALA A 383 17.70 -50.12 -14.07
N TYR A 384 18.81 -49.37 -14.03
CA TYR A 384 19.69 -49.30 -12.86
C TYR A 384 19.01 -48.65 -11.66
N ILE A 385 18.28 -47.55 -11.86
CA ILE A 385 17.55 -46.84 -10.79
C ILE A 385 16.45 -47.74 -10.22
N GLU A 386 15.62 -48.34 -11.08
CA GLU A 386 14.54 -49.28 -10.68
C GLU A 386 15.10 -50.48 -9.90
N LYS A 387 16.23 -51.03 -10.33
CA LYS A 387 16.90 -52.17 -9.66
C LYS A 387 17.42 -51.84 -8.25
N HIS A 388 17.74 -50.58 -7.95
CA HIS A 388 18.31 -50.16 -6.65
C HIS A 388 17.36 -49.27 -5.83
N ALA A 389 16.09 -49.18 -6.23
CA ALA A 389 15.01 -48.66 -5.40
C ALA A 389 14.95 -49.37 -4.03
N SER A 390 14.56 -48.65 -2.97
CA SER A 390 14.61 -49.08 -1.56
C SER A 390 16.01 -49.40 -0.99
N GLN A 391 17.08 -49.41 -1.79
CA GLN A 391 18.47 -49.54 -1.32
C GLN A 391 19.19 -48.19 -1.37
N TYR A 392 19.40 -47.67 -2.58
CA TYR A 392 20.08 -46.39 -2.79
C TYR A 392 19.06 -45.26 -2.85
N TYR A 393 17.98 -45.49 -3.61
CA TYR A 393 16.96 -44.51 -3.91
C TYR A 393 15.69 -44.76 -3.10
N ASP A 394 15.01 -43.68 -2.77
CA ASP A 394 13.62 -43.70 -2.31
C ASP A 394 12.73 -44.33 -3.39
N PRO A 395 11.93 -45.37 -3.08
CA PRO A 395 11.21 -46.14 -4.10
C PRO A 395 10.15 -45.31 -4.84
N ASP A 396 9.49 -44.38 -4.16
CA ASP A 396 8.41 -43.59 -4.76
C ASP A 396 9.02 -42.56 -5.72
N LEU A 397 10.04 -41.83 -5.26
CA LEU A 397 10.80 -40.89 -6.10
C LEU A 397 11.53 -41.57 -7.27
N ALA A 398 11.97 -42.83 -7.11
CA ALA A 398 12.57 -43.60 -8.19
C ALA A 398 11.54 -43.95 -9.28
N ALA A 399 10.33 -44.36 -8.89
CA ALA A 399 9.24 -44.63 -9.82
C ALA A 399 8.77 -43.35 -10.54
N ASP A 400 8.60 -42.25 -9.81
CA ASP A 400 8.29 -40.93 -10.37
C ASP A 400 9.36 -40.48 -11.37
N PHE A 401 10.64 -40.58 -11.00
CA PHE A 401 11.75 -40.21 -11.89
C PHE A 401 11.80 -41.05 -13.16
N CYS A 402 11.66 -42.38 -13.04
CA CYS A 402 11.66 -43.26 -14.20
C CYS A 402 10.45 -43.05 -15.12
N THR A 403 9.30 -42.63 -14.57
CA THR A 403 8.11 -42.27 -15.35
C THR A 403 8.31 -40.91 -16.04
N MET A 404 8.67 -39.88 -15.28
CA MET A 404 9.00 -38.53 -15.75
C MET A 404 10.05 -38.52 -16.87
N ILE A 405 11.12 -39.31 -16.76
CA ILE A 405 12.13 -39.42 -17.84
C ILE A 405 11.54 -40.16 -19.06
N ARG A 406 10.70 -41.19 -18.90
CA ARG A 406 10.10 -41.92 -20.04
C ARG A 406 9.08 -41.09 -20.80
N GLU A 407 8.27 -40.29 -20.11
CA GLU A 407 7.24 -39.43 -20.70
C GLU A 407 7.83 -38.24 -21.49
N ASP A 408 9.08 -37.85 -21.22
CA ASP A 408 9.71 -36.69 -21.85
C ASP A 408 10.38 -37.01 -23.20
N ALA A 409 9.86 -36.41 -24.27
CA ALA A 409 10.41 -36.53 -25.62
C ALA A 409 11.74 -35.75 -25.80
N ASP A 410 11.99 -34.70 -25.00
CA ASP A 410 13.16 -33.83 -25.13
C ASP A 410 14.41 -34.34 -24.35
N ASP A 411 14.30 -35.44 -23.60
CA ASP A 411 15.45 -36.17 -23.02
C ASP A 411 16.13 -37.13 -24.04
N ALA A 412 16.13 -36.76 -25.32
CA ALA A 412 17.09 -37.28 -26.28
C ALA A 412 18.50 -36.72 -25.96
N PRO A 413 19.59 -37.43 -26.29
CA PRO A 413 20.94 -36.92 -26.07
C PRO A 413 21.23 -35.72 -26.98
N HIS A 414 21.01 -34.52 -26.43
CA HIS A 414 21.16 -33.20 -27.08
C HIS A 414 20.16 -33.01 -28.24
N GLY A 415 18.94 -32.56 -27.90
CA GLY A 415 17.77 -32.54 -28.78
C GLY A 415 17.90 -31.68 -30.05
N GLN A 416 17.40 -32.22 -31.16
CA GLN A 416 17.37 -31.59 -32.49
C GLN A 416 16.23 -30.56 -32.63
N GLY A 417 16.21 -29.55 -31.75
CA GLY A 417 15.47 -28.32 -32.05
C GLY A 417 16.14 -27.54 -33.19
N ASN A 418 15.42 -26.59 -33.80
CA ASN A 418 16.05 -25.58 -34.69
C ASN A 418 16.93 -24.63 -33.85
N ILE A 419 18.12 -25.11 -33.50
CA ILE A 419 19.18 -24.34 -32.85
C ILE A 419 19.97 -23.65 -33.97
N ARG A 420 19.69 -22.37 -34.20
CA ARG A 420 20.44 -21.61 -35.19
C ARG A 420 21.79 -21.20 -34.59
N VAL A 421 22.86 -21.55 -35.29
CA VAL A 421 24.18 -20.96 -35.09
C VAL A 421 24.15 -19.53 -35.61
N VAL A 422 24.52 -18.58 -34.76
CA VAL A 422 24.60 -17.15 -35.06
C VAL A 422 25.91 -16.57 -34.53
N HIS A 423 26.38 -15.51 -35.17
CA HIS A 423 27.52 -14.73 -34.68
C HIS A 423 27.07 -13.43 -33.98
N SER A 424 28.01 -12.76 -33.31
CA SER A 424 27.70 -11.60 -32.47
C SER A 424 27.03 -10.46 -33.23
N GLU A 425 27.26 -10.32 -34.54
CA GLU A 425 26.67 -9.31 -35.41
C GLU A 425 25.17 -9.54 -35.66
N GLU A 426 24.72 -10.81 -35.64
CA GLU A 426 23.32 -11.21 -35.83
C GLU A 426 22.46 -11.11 -34.56
N LEU A 427 23.08 -10.88 -33.39
CA LEU A 427 22.37 -10.84 -32.11
C LEU A 427 21.44 -9.61 -31.99
N GLU A 428 20.15 -9.88 -31.79
CA GLU A 428 19.13 -8.88 -31.45
C GLU A 428 18.87 -8.84 -29.93
N PRO A 429 18.65 -7.66 -29.31
CA PRO A 429 18.20 -7.57 -27.92
C PRO A 429 16.86 -8.31 -27.73
N GLY A 430 16.83 -9.25 -26.79
CA GLY A 430 15.67 -10.12 -26.52
C GLY A 430 15.90 -11.61 -26.81
N MET A 431 16.89 -11.95 -27.65
CA MET A 431 17.35 -13.33 -27.88
C MET A 431 17.83 -14.03 -26.59
N ARG A 432 17.92 -15.36 -26.59
CA ARG A 432 18.38 -16.17 -25.45
C ARG A 432 19.45 -17.16 -25.87
N LEU A 433 20.50 -17.29 -25.05
CA LEU A 433 21.53 -18.30 -25.31
C LEU A 433 20.99 -19.71 -25.04
N HIS A 434 21.18 -20.62 -26.00
CA HIS A 434 20.93 -22.06 -25.83
C HIS A 434 21.99 -22.69 -24.92
N GLU A 435 23.25 -22.28 -25.06
CA GLU A 435 24.40 -22.81 -24.31
C GLU A 435 25.11 -21.74 -23.47
N ASN A 436 26.09 -22.15 -22.66
CA ASN A 436 26.98 -21.22 -21.96
C ASN A 436 27.97 -20.59 -22.95
N LEU A 437 28.04 -19.25 -23.02
CA LEU A 437 29.03 -18.55 -23.84
C LEU A 437 30.36 -18.54 -23.10
N LEU A 438 31.41 -19.09 -23.72
CA LEU A 438 32.76 -19.15 -23.18
C LEU A 438 33.73 -18.27 -24.00
N ASN A 439 34.80 -17.80 -23.34
CA ASN A 439 35.93 -17.19 -24.03
C ASN A 439 36.95 -18.26 -24.48
N ALA A 440 38.02 -17.85 -25.17
CA ALA A 440 39.06 -18.77 -25.67
C ALA A 440 39.77 -19.58 -24.56
N ASP A 441 39.87 -19.06 -23.34
CA ASP A 441 40.45 -19.74 -22.17
C ASP A 441 39.45 -20.67 -21.44
N GLY A 442 38.19 -20.73 -21.91
CA GLY A 442 37.11 -21.49 -21.27
C GLY A 442 36.42 -20.79 -20.10
N MET A 443 36.71 -19.50 -19.87
CA MET A 443 36.03 -18.68 -18.86
C MET A 443 34.58 -18.40 -19.30
N LEU A 444 33.65 -18.46 -18.34
CA LEU A 444 32.22 -18.24 -18.58
C LEU A 444 31.92 -16.75 -18.73
N LEU A 445 31.47 -16.36 -19.93
CA LEU A 445 31.06 -14.99 -20.25
C LEU A 445 29.57 -14.78 -19.97
N LEU A 446 28.70 -15.71 -20.36
CA LEU A 446 27.24 -15.64 -20.20
C LEU A 446 26.63 -17.04 -20.03
N THR A 447 25.51 -17.12 -19.31
CA THR A 447 24.85 -18.40 -18.96
C THR A 447 23.76 -18.84 -19.95
N CYS A 448 23.58 -20.15 -20.06
CA CYS A 448 22.46 -20.80 -20.73
C CYS A 448 21.11 -20.26 -20.21
N GLY A 449 20.24 -19.89 -21.16
CA GLY A 449 18.91 -19.30 -20.94
C GLY A 449 18.90 -17.78 -20.71
N GLN A 450 20.07 -17.15 -20.54
CA GLN A 450 20.19 -15.71 -20.28
C GLN A 450 19.69 -14.89 -21.48
N ARG A 451 18.83 -13.90 -21.21
CA ARG A 451 18.30 -12.99 -22.23
C ARG A 451 19.33 -11.91 -22.55
N LEU A 452 19.63 -11.74 -23.84
CA LEU A 452 20.61 -10.79 -24.33
C LEU A 452 20.04 -9.37 -24.35
N THR A 453 20.76 -8.42 -23.77
CA THR A 453 20.45 -6.98 -23.83
C THR A 453 21.42 -6.27 -24.79
N GLY A 454 21.10 -5.04 -25.21
CA GLY A 454 22.00 -4.24 -26.05
C GLY A 454 23.39 -4.01 -25.43
N SER A 455 23.47 -3.83 -24.11
CA SER A 455 24.76 -3.72 -23.40
C SER A 455 25.48 -5.07 -23.30
N THR A 456 24.77 -6.18 -23.15
CA THR A 456 25.33 -7.53 -23.23
C THR A 456 25.96 -7.77 -24.61
N ILE A 457 25.22 -7.52 -25.69
CA ILE A 457 25.68 -7.71 -27.07
C ILE A 457 26.88 -6.81 -27.40
N ALA A 458 26.86 -5.54 -26.95
CA ALA A 458 27.98 -4.62 -27.05
C ALA A 458 29.21 -5.01 -26.19
N SER A 459 29.05 -5.95 -25.25
CA SER A 459 30.15 -6.52 -24.46
C SER A 459 30.72 -7.77 -25.14
N ILE A 460 29.88 -8.65 -25.68
CA ILE A 460 30.29 -9.78 -26.54
C ILE A 460 31.17 -9.27 -27.69
N ARG A 461 30.65 -8.32 -28.49
CA ARG A 461 31.35 -7.69 -29.63
C ARG A 461 32.64 -6.93 -29.27
N ARG A 462 32.89 -6.69 -27.97
CA ARG A 462 34.12 -6.06 -27.44
C ARG A 462 35.14 -7.11 -27.05
N LEU A 463 34.69 -8.18 -26.40
CA LEU A 463 35.54 -9.30 -25.99
C LEU A 463 36.09 -10.05 -27.22
N GLU A 464 35.28 -10.30 -28.25
CA GLU A 464 35.78 -10.92 -29.51
C GLU A 464 36.95 -10.15 -30.14
N LYS A 465 36.91 -8.81 -30.06
CA LYS A 465 37.98 -7.93 -30.57
C LYS A 465 39.23 -7.92 -29.68
N SER A 466 39.06 -8.18 -28.38
CA SER A 466 40.14 -8.32 -27.40
C SER A 466 40.84 -9.66 -27.57
N ASP A 467 40.06 -10.74 -27.56
CA ASP A 467 40.49 -12.14 -27.66
C ASP A 467 40.98 -12.50 -29.08
N LYS A 468 40.66 -11.65 -30.08
CA LYS A 468 40.86 -11.90 -31.52
C LYS A 468 40.20 -13.20 -32.00
N HIS A 469 39.10 -13.57 -31.34
CA HIS A 469 38.36 -14.80 -31.56
C HIS A 469 36.87 -14.45 -31.67
N ARG A 470 36.21 -14.92 -32.73
CA ARG A 470 34.77 -14.69 -32.97
C ARG A 470 34.00 -15.84 -32.34
N TYR A 471 33.06 -15.54 -31.46
CA TYR A 471 32.35 -16.61 -30.75
C TYR A 471 31.26 -17.23 -31.63
N THR A 472 31.05 -18.53 -31.42
CA THR A 472 29.89 -19.27 -31.95
C THR A 472 28.79 -19.20 -30.92
N LEU A 473 27.63 -18.62 -31.27
CA LEU A 473 26.48 -18.56 -30.37
C LEU A 473 25.35 -19.44 -30.91
N TYR A 474 24.72 -20.18 -29.99
CA TYR A 474 23.58 -21.03 -30.28
C TYR A 474 22.32 -20.35 -29.73
N ASN A 475 21.31 -20.12 -30.57
CA ASN A 475 20.04 -19.49 -30.19
C ASN A 475 18.87 -20.35 -30.72
N PRO A 476 17.87 -20.70 -29.88
CA PRO A 476 16.68 -21.41 -30.34
C PRO A 476 15.82 -20.48 -31.21
N GLU A 477 15.20 -21.02 -32.27
CA GLU A 477 14.21 -20.26 -33.06
C GLU A 477 12.93 -19.99 -32.25
N GLY A 478 12.90 -18.84 -31.55
CA GLY A 478 11.75 -18.39 -30.78
C GLY A 478 11.80 -16.90 -30.45
N ARG A 479 10.96 -16.10 -31.11
CA ARG A 479 10.68 -14.70 -30.70
C ARG A 479 9.61 -14.69 -29.59
N GLY A 480 10.08 -14.73 -28.33
CA GLY A 480 9.28 -14.58 -27.09
C GLY A 480 9.98 -13.70 -26.04
#